data_AF-A0A7C8FAZ2-F1
#
_entry.id   AF-A0A7C8FAZ2-F1
#
_cell.length_a   1.000
_cell.length_b   1.000
_cell.length_c   1.000
_cell.angle_alpha   90.00
_cell.angle_beta   90.00
_cell.angle_gamma   90.00
#
_symmetry.space_group_name_H-M   'P 1'
#
loop_
_entity.id
_entity.type
_entity.pdbx_description
1 polymer ?
#
loop_
_entity_poly.entity_id
_entity_poly.type
_entity_poly.pdbx_seq_one_letter_code
_entity_poly.pdbx_strand_id
1 'polypeptide(L)' 'MQTKLTLRLEDHLIEQAKSYAAQAGKSVSQIVADYFTLLTSQKIKTSMPSTPITQSLRGLLRESNLDEKDYKKYLEAKHL' A
#
# COMPACT_ATOMS: atom_id res chain seq x y z
N MET A 1 -6.99 -2.50 -24.81
CA MET A 1 -6.14 -2.04 -25.94
C MET A 1 -4.69 -2.18 -25.52
N GLN A 2 -3.82 -2.75 -26.35
CA GLN A 2 -2.39 -2.86 -26.04
C GLN A 2 -1.64 -1.75 -26.80
N THR A 3 -1.00 -0.86 -26.06
CA THR A 3 -0.19 0.24 -26.61
C THR A 3 1.28 -0.05 -26.38
N LYS A 4 2.13 0.37 -27.33
CA LYS A 4 3.59 0.21 -27.22
C LYS A 4 4.18 1.46 -26.60
N LEU A 5 5.00 1.29 -25.57
CA LEU A 5 5.80 2.34 -24.96
C LEU A 5 7.23 2.25 -25.50
N THR A 6 7.71 3.31 -26.15
CA THR A 6 9.10 3.39 -26.62
C THR A 6 9.89 4.31 -25.70
N LEU A 7 10.98 3.80 -25.14
CA LEU A 7 11.87 4.53 -24.25
C LEU A 7 13.18 4.84 -24.98
N ARG A 8 13.72 6.05 -24.79
CA ARG A 8 15.10 6.38 -25.20
C ARG A 8 16.02 6.12 -24.01
N LEU A 9 16.98 5.23 -24.20
CA LEU A 9 17.91 4.75 -23.18
C LEU A 9 19.28 4.61 -23.84
N GLU A 10 20.33 4.70 -23.03
CA GLU A 10 21.70 4.41 -23.48
C GLU A 10 21.85 2.91 -23.81
N ASP A 11 22.66 2.59 -24.82
CA ASP A 11 22.82 1.22 -25.32
C ASP A 11 23.27 0.23 -24.23
N HIS A 12 24.17 0.66 -23.35
CA HIS A 12 24.65 -0.18 -22.25
C HIS A 12 23.53 -0.59 -21.27
N LEU A 13 22.53 0.29 -21.05
CA LEU A 13 21.38 -0.02 -20.20
C LEU A 13 20.43 -1.01 -20.89
N ILE A 14 20.28 -0.92 -22.22
CA ILE A 14 19.47 -1.85 -23.00
C ILE A 14 20.05 -3.27 -22.87
N GLU A 15 21.37 -3.42 -22.97
CA GLU A 15 22.04 -4.72 -22.86
C GLU A 15 21.96 -5.29 -21.45
N GLN A 16 22.15 -4.46 -20.41
CA GLN A 16 21.95 -4.88 -19.02
C GLN A 16 20.51 -5.35 -18.77
N ALA A 17 19.51 -4.62 -19.28
CA ALA A 17 18.11 -4.97 -19.13
C ALA A 17 17.78 -6.31 -19.82
N LYS A 18 18.28 -6.54 -21.03
CA LYS A 18 18.11 -7.82 -21.74
C LYS A 18 18.78 -8.98 -21.01
N SER A 19 20.01 -8.80 -20.53
CA SER A 19 20.75 -9.82 -19.78
C SER A 19 20.00 -10.23 -18.52
N TYR A 20 19.55 -9.25 -17.74
CA TYR A 20 18.73 -9.49 -16.55
C TYR A 20 17.40 -10.20 -16.89
N ALA A 21 16.74 -9.76 -17.96
CA ALA A 21 15.49 -10.36 -18.41
C ALA A 21 15.63 -11.83 -18.80
N ALA A 22 16.72 -12.17 -19.52
CA ALA A 22 17.04 -13.54 -19.88
C ALA A 22 17.30 -14.42 -18.65
N GLN A 23 18.07 -13.91 -17.68
CA GLN A 23 18.31 -14.63 -16.41
C GLN A 23 17.04 -14.84 -15.60
N ALA A 24 16.12 -13.86 -15.61
CA ALA A 24 14.84 -13.94 -14.93
C ALA A 24 13.76 -14.74 -15.69
N GLY A 25 14.05 -15.22 -16.91
CA GLY A 25 13.09 -15.93 -17.77
C GLY A 25 11.89 -15.06 -18.20
N LYS A 26 12.06 -13.74 -18.25
CA LYS A 26 11.01 -12.76 -18.59
C LYS A 26 11.42 -11.89 -19.76
N SER A 27 10.46 -11.24 -20.41
CA SER A 27 10.78 -10.18 -21.37
C SER A 27 11.05 -8.86 -20.65
N VAL A 28 11.84 -7.98 -21.26
CA VAL A 28 12.08 -6.62 -20.74
C VAL A 28 10.75 -5.87 -20.55
N SER A 29 9.82 -6.02 -21.49
CA SER A 29 8.49 -5.43 -21.40
C SER A 29 7.70 -5.93 -20.18
N GLN A 30 7.81 -7.22 -19.83
CA GLN A 30 7.16 -7.78 -18.65
C GLN A 30 7.76 -7.19 -17.37
N ILE A 31 9.09 -7.09 -17.29
CA ILE A 31 9.77 -6.52 -16.12
C ILE A 31 9.37 -5.07 -15.90
N VAL A 32 9.30 -4.28 -16.98
CA VAL A 32 8.88 -2.87 -16.91
C VAL A 32 7.40 -2.76 -16.54
N ALA A 33 6.53 -3.63 -17.06
CA ALA A 33 5.13 -3.68 -16.67
C ALA A 33 4.96 -3.99 -15.17
N ASP A 34 5.66 -5.02 -14.67
CA ASP A 34 5.67 -5.39 -13.26
C ASP A 34 6.14 -4.19 -12.40
N TYR A 35 7.18 -3.48 -12.82
CA TYR A 35 7.65 -2.26 -12.13
C TYR A 35 6.59 -1.15 -12.08
N PHE A 36 5.90 -0.87 -13.19
CA PHE A 36 4.80 0.10 -13.19
C PHE A 36 3.65 -0.29 -12.27
N THR A 37 3.32 -1.58 -12.17
CA THR A 37 2.31 -2.05 -11.21
C THR A 37 2.73 -1.82 -9.76
N LEU A 38 4.00 -2.01 -9.43
CA LEU A 38 4.53 -1.73 -8.09
C LEU A 38 4.50 -0.23 -7.76
N LEU A 39 4.93 0.61 -8.70
CA LEU A 39 4.91 2.08 -8.57
C LEU A 39 3.51 2.63 -8.32
N THR A 40 2.52 2.12 -9.07
CA THR A 40 1.11 2.54 -8.94
C THR A 40 0.47 1.98 -7.67
N SER A 41 0.83 0.76 -7.27
CA SER A 41 0.34 0.14 -6.03
C SER A 41 0.79 0.88 -4.77
N GLN A 42 2.00 1.44 -4.75
CA GLN A 42 2.47 2.25 -3.61
C GLN A 42 1.68 3.55 -3.43
N LYS A 43 1.28 4.22 -4.52
CA LYS A 43 0.42 5.42 -4.45
C LYS A 43 -0.99 5.09 -3.95
N ILE A 44 -1.50 3.89 -4.21
CA ILE A 44 -2.79 3.45 -3.69
C ILE A 44 -2.72 3.21 -2.17
N LYS A 45 -1.58 2.73 -1.64
CA LYS A 45 -1.40 2.54 -0.19
C LYS A 45 -1.28 3.83 0.62
N THR A 46 -0.87 4.94 -0.01
CA THR A 46 -0.87 6.27 0.64
C THR A 46 -2.26 6.90 0.73
N SER A 47 -3.22 6.40 -0.03
CA SER A 47 -4.65 6.56 0.28
C SER A 47 -4.94 5.55 1.38
N MET A 48 -4.81 5.98 2.64
CA MET A 48 -5.20 5.34 3.91
C MET A 48 -5.68 3.89 3.79
N PRO A 49 -5.08 2.91 4.49
CA PRO A 49 -5.68 1.58 4.57
C PRO A 49 -7.11 1.77 5.08
N SER A 50 -8.08 1.37 4.24
CA SER A 50 -9.48 1.28 4.61
C SER A 50 -9.53 0.40 5.85
N THR A 51 -9.56 1.06 7.00
CA THR A 51 -9.73 0.44 8.30
C THR A 51 -11.14 0.80 8.73
N PRO A 52 -12.17 0.22 8.06
CA PRO A 52 -13.55 0.68 8.17
C PRO A 52 -14.03 0.61 9.63
N ILE A 53 -13.55 -0.40 10.36
CA ILE A 53 -13.85 -0.59 11.77
C ILE A 53 -13.26 0.55 12.62
N THR A 54 -11.95 0.79 12.56
CA THR A 54 -11.34 1.85 13.37
C THR A 54 -11.80 3.25 12.95
N GLN A 55 -12.12 3.45 11.67
CA GLN A 55 -12.69 4.70 11.20
C GLN A 55 -14.12 4.92 11.72
N SER A 56 -14.95 3.87 11.81
CA SER A 56 -16.27 3.96 12.45
C SER A 56 -16.19 4.21 13.96
N LEU A 57 -15.13 3.76 14.62
CA LEU A 57 -14.92 3.96 16.06
C LEU A 57 -14.31 5.32 16.39
N ARG A 58 -13.58 5.93 15.45
CA ARG A 58 -12.88 7.20 15.63
C ARG A 58 -13.89 8.33 15.81
N GLY A 59 -13.92 8.92 17.01
CA GLY A 59 -14.76 10.09 17.31
C GLY A 59 -16.13 9.78 17.93
N LEU A 60 -16.51 8.50 18.07
CA LEU A 60 -17.76 8.11 18.73
C LEU A 60 -17.88 8.64 20.17
N LEU A 61 -16.76 8.76 20.88
CA LEU A 61 -16.72 9.25 22.26
C LEU A 61 -16.48 10.77 22.36
N ARG A 62 -16.49 11.51 21.24
CA ARG A 62 -16.18 12.95 21.26
C ARG A 62 -17.25 13.79 21.94
N GLU A 63 -18.51 13.35 21.88
CA GLU A 63 -19.66 14.01 22.49
C GLU A 63 -20.15 13.30 23.77
N SER A 64 -19.48 12.22 24.17
CA SER A 64 -19.81 11.55 25.42
C SER A 64 -19.14 12.24 26.60
N ASN A 65 -19.87 12.43 27.69
CA ASN A 65 -19.33 12.90 28.98
C ASN A 65 -18.57 11.80 29.74
N LEU A 66 -17.95 10.87 29.02
CA LEU A 66 -17.23 9.73 29.59
C LEU A 66 -15.76 10.06 29.74
N ASP A 67 -15.24 9.91 30.94
CA ASP A 67 -13.84 10.14 31.25
C ASP A 67 -13.11 8.81 31.52
N GLU A 68 -11.78 8.87 31.56
CA GLU A 68 -10.92 7.71 31.87
C GLU A 68 -11.27 7.06 33.22
N LYS A 69 -11.84 7.83 34.15
CA LYS A 69 -12.29 7.34 35.46
C LYS A 69 -13.49 6.39 35.34
N ASP A 70 -14.40 6.64 34.40
CA ASP A 70 -15.56 5.78 34.18
C ASP A 70 -15.12 4.44 33.57
N TYR A 71 -14.10 4.46 32.71
CA TYR A 71 -13.48 3.25 32.19
C TYR A 71 -12.81 2.42 33.30
N LYS A 72 -12.07 3.06 34.22
CA LYS A 72 -11.44 2.37 35.36
C LYS A 72 -12.48 1.73 36.29
N LYS A 73 -13.56 2.45 36.63
CA LYS A 73 -14.67 1.89 37.42
C LYS A 73 -15.33 0.70 36.73
N TYR A 74 -15.54 0.77 35.42
CA TYR A 74 -16.07 -0.36 34.65
C TYR A 74 -15.15 -1.59 34.72
N LEU A 75 -13.84 -1.39 34.57
CA LEU A 75 -12.88 -2.50 34.67
C LEU A 75 -12.85 -3.12 36.07
N GLU A 76 -12.90 -2.30 37.12
CA GLU A 76 -13.02 -2.79 38.50
C GLU A 76 -14.27 -3.64 38.66
N ALA A 77 -15.45 -3.15 38.28
CA ALA A 77 -16.71 -3.90 38.40
C ALA A 77 -16.82 -5.14 37.51
N LYS A 78 -16.00 -5.23 36.45
CA LYS A 78 -15.99 -6.38 35.54
C LYS A 78 -15.10 -7.52 36.03
N HIS A 79 -14.03 -7.18 36.77
CA HIS A 79 -12.97 -8.10 37.15
C HIS A 79 -12.93 -8.40 38.66
N LEU A 80 -13.66 -7.63 39.48
CA LEU A 80 -14.01 -7.94 40.87
C LEU A 80 -15.47 -8.41 40.95
#